data_AF-A0A2G9G0G8-F1
#
_entry.id   AF-A0A2G9G0G8-F1
#
_cell.length_a   1.000
_cell.length_b   1.000
_cell.length_c   1.000
_cell.angle_alpha   90.00
_cell.angle_beta   90.00
_cell.angle_gamma   90.00
#
_symmetry.space_group_name_H-M   'P 1'
#
loop_
_entity.id
_entity.type
_entity.pdbx_description
1 polymer ?
#
loop_
_entity_poly.entity_id
_entity_poly.type
_entity_poly.pdbx_seq_one_letter_code
_entity_poly.pdbx_strand_id
1 'polypeptide(L)' 'MMTGSHVVADIFCVRCGSIVGWKYEIAHEKGQKYKEGKSVLERFKICGPDGSNYYEANVGGSDTDEI' A
#
# COMPACT_ATOMS: atom_id res chain seq x y z
N MET A 1 14.08 8.41 -8.79
CA MET A 1 13.35 7.14 -8.56
C MET A 1 14.38 6.02 -8.41
N MET A 2 14.37 5.28 -7.30
CA MET A 2 15.18 4.06 -7.16
C MET A 2 14.31 2.87 -7.61
N THR A 3 14.43 2.48 -8.87
CA THR A 3 13.74 1.30 -9.41
C THR A 3 14.66 0.09 -9.28
N GLY A 4 14.61 -0.57 -8.12
CA GLY A 4 15.14 -1.93 -7.98
C GLY A 4 14.21 -2.95 -8.64
N SER A 5 14.69 -4.18 -8.87
CA SER A 5 13.83 -5.27 -9.33
C SER A 5 12.93 -5.77 -8.20
N HIS A 6 11.63 -5.89 -8.47
CA HIS A 6 10.63 -6.36 -7.52
C HIS A 6 9.70 -7.39 -8.17
N VAL A 7 9.33 -8.43 -7.42
CA VAL A 7 8.21 -9.31 -7.74
C VAL A 7 6.98 -8.73 -7.08
N VAL A 8 5.92 -8.54 -7.86
CA VAL A 8 4.64 -8.00 -7.41
C VAL A 8 3.51 -8.97 -7.73
N ALA A 9 2.45 -8.93 -6.92
CA ALA A 9 1.22 -9.67 -7.14
C ALA A 9 0.05 -8.71 -7.29
N ASP A 10 -0.80 -8.94 -8.28
CA ASP A 10 -2.00 -8.13 -8.51
C ASP A 10 -3.03 -8.32 -7.41
N ILE A 11 -3.68 -7.23 -7.04
CA ILE A 11 -4.82 -7.21 -6.12
C ILE A 11 -6.07 -6.94 -6.95
N PHE A 12 -7.04 -7.85 -6.86
CA PHE A 12 -8.32 -7.72 -7.54
C PHE A 12 -9.48 -7.62 -6.54
N CYS A 13 -10.52 -6.91 -6.94
CA CYS A 13 -11.75 -6.83 -6.18
C CYS A 13 -12.53 -8.15 -6.31
N VAL A 14 -12.83 -8.82 -5.19
CA VAL A 14 -13.56 -10.10 -5.19
C VAL A 14 -14.97 -9.96 -5.78
N ARG A 15 -15.56 -8.77 -5.74
CA ARG A 15 -16.93 -8.53 -6.23
C ARG A 15 -17.03 -8.38 -7.74
N CYS A 16 -16.07 -7.72 -8.37
CA CYS A 16 -16.12 -7.40 -9.82
C CYS A 16 -14.94 -7.92 -10.62
N GLY A 17 -13.95 -8.56 -9.98
CA GLY A 17 -12.74 -9.09 -10.62
C GLY A 17 -11.77 -8.03 -11.16
N SER A 18 -12.08 -6.75 -11.02
CA SER A 18 -11.21 -5.67 -11.52
C SER A 18 -9.94 -5.57 -10.70
N ILE A 19 -8.80 -5.34 -11.37
CA ILE A 19 -7.53 -5.04 -10.71
C ILE A 19 -7.64 -3.65 -10.07
N VAL A 20 -7.34 -3.58 -8.78
CA VAL A 20 -7.42 -2.35 -7.96
C VAL A 20 -6.06 -1.93 -7.41
N GLY A 21 -5.01 -2.71 -7.67
CA GLY A 21 -3.66 -2.41 -7.21
C GLY A 21 -2.77 -3.64 -7.23
N TRP A 22 -1.69 -3.59 -6.47
CA TRP A 22 -0.67 -4.64 -6.41
C TRP A 22 0.07 -4.62 -5.07
N LYS A 23 0.67 -5.74 -4.70
CA LYS A 23 1.47 -5.92 -3.48
C LYS A 23 2.90 -6.29 -3.85
N TYR A 24 3.87 -5.75 -3.14
CA TYR A 24 5.25 -6.24 -3.25
C TYR A 24 5.37 -7.60 -2.57
N GLU A 25 5.79 -8.62 -3.31
CA GLU A 25 6.07 -9.94 -2.76
C GLU A 25 7.54 -10.06 -2.40
N ILE A 26 8.42 -9.69 -3.33
CA ILE A 26 9.87 -9.82 -3.17
C ILE A 26 10.56 -8.56 -3.69
N ALA A 27 11.42 -7.96 -2.88
CA ALA A 27 12.38 -6.93 -3.25
C ALA A 27 13.78 -7.56 -3.24
N HIS A 28 14.50 -7.47 -4.36
CA HIS A 28 15.83 -8.08 -4.48
C HIS A 28 16.92 -7.30 -3.73
N GLU A 29 16.73 -5.99 -3.57
CA GLU A 29 17.67 -5.14 -2.87
C GLU A 29 17.35 -5.05 -1.38
N LYS A 30 18.37 -5.24 -0.53
CA LYS A 30 18.23 -5.12 0.94
C LYS A 30 17.62 -3.77 1.35
N GLY A 31 17.99 -2.69 0.66
CA GLY A 31 17.47 -1.35 0.91
C GLY A 31 15.99 -1.16 0.55
N GLN A 32 15.38 -2.09 -0.18
CA GLN A 32 13.97 -2.04 -0.60
C GLN A 32 13.11 -3.12 0.08
N LYS A 33 13.69 -3.98 0.93
CA LYS A 33 12.97 -5.04 1.67
C LYS A 33 11.81 -4.51 2.52
N TYR A 34 11.88 -3.27 2.97
CA TYR A 34 10.79 -2.61 3.71
C TYR A 34 9.47 -2.49 2.90
N LYS A 35 9.52 -2.67 1.57
CA LYS A 35 8.35 -2.66 0.70
C LYS A 35 7.65 -4.00 0.65
N GLU A 36 8.33 -5.12 0.90
CA GLU A 36 7.72 -6.46 0.90
C GLU A 36 6.52 -6.51 1.85
N GLY A 37 5.41 -7.09 1.38
CA GLY A 37 4.14 -7.13 2.09
C GLY A 37 3.31 -5.83 2.02
N LYS A 38 3.90 -4.70 1.60
CA LYS A 38 3.13 -3.46 1.38
C LYS A 38 2.35 -3.53 0.07
N SER A 39 1.20 -2.86 0.08
CA SER A 39 0.29 -2.79 -1.06
C SER A 39 0.18 -1.36 -1.58
N VAL A 40 0.05 -1.22 -2.90
CA VAL A 40 -0.24 0.02 -3.59
C VAL A 40 -1.58 -0.15 -4.27
N LEU A 41 -2.53 0.73 -3.94
CA LEU A 41 -3.90 0.66 -4.40
C LEU A 41 -4.28 1.91 -5.19
N GLU A 42 -5.09 1.73 -6.24
CA GLU A 42 -5.61 2.82 -7.06
C GLU A 42 -6.85 3.45 -6.39
N ARG A 43 -6.68 4.64 -5.79
CA ARG A 43 -7.74 5.42 -5.11
C ARG A 43 -9.05 5.45 -5.89
N PHE A 44 -8.95 5.79 -7.17
CA PHE A 44 -10.10 5.96 -8.05
C PHE A 44 -10.91 4.67 -8.24
N LYS A 45 -10.23 3.52 -8.27
CA LYS A 45 -10.87 2.21 -8.43
C LYS A 45 -11.59 1.74 -7.16
N ILE A 46 -11.20 2.28 -6.00
CA ILE A 46 -11.73 1.88 -4.69
C ILE A 46 -12.84 2.82 -4.23
N CYS A 47 -12.63 4.13 -4.33
CA CYS A 47 -13.53 5.15 -3.76
C CYS A 47 -14.33 5.96 -4.80
N GLY A 48 -14.10 5.70 -6.09
CA GLY A 48 -14.72 6.50 -7.15
C GLY A 48 -14.20 7.95 -7.20
N PRO A 49 -14.81 8.79 -8.06
CA PRO A 49 -14.33 10.15 -8.34
C PRO A 49 -14.40 11.10 -7.13
N ASP A 50 -15.30 10.81 -6.18
CA ASP A 50 -15.57 11.70 -5.03
C ASP A 50 -14.62 11.46 -3.84
N GLY A 51 -13.69 10.52 -3.96
CA GLY A 51 -12.54 10.39 -3.07
C GLY A 51 -12.85 10.20 -1.58
N SER A 52 -14.05 9.76 -1.22
CA SER A 52 -14.48 9.66 0.17
C SER A 52 -13.76 8.54 0.92
N ASN A 53 -12.74 8.98 1.67
CA ASN A 53 -12.14 8.46 2.90
C ASN A 53 -11.89 6.95 3.06
N TYR A 54 -10.66 6.57 2.75
CA TYR A 54 -9.94 5.50 3.44
C TYR A 54 -8.93 6.15 4.39
N TYR A 55 -9.37 6.42 5.61
CA TYR A 55 -8.57 6.69 6.81
C TYR A 55 -7.08 7.09 6.63
N GLU A 56 -6.78 8.32 7.05
CA GLU A 56 -5.51 8.72 7.63
C GLU A 56 -5.32 8.00 8.98
N ALA A 57 -5.13 6.67 8.98
CA ALA A 57 -4.75 5.94 10.19
C ALA A 57 -3.23 5.78 10.20
N ASN A 58 -2.53 6.83 10.67
CA ASN A 58 -1.19 6.74 11.30
C ASN A 58 -0.70 8.10 11.87
N VAL A 59 -1.51 8.80 12.68
CA VAL A 59 -1.00 9.76 13.67
C VAL A 59 -1.75 9.55 14.98
N GLY A 60 -1.36 8.53 15.74
CA GLY A 60 -1.99 8.20 17.02
C GLY A 60 -1.30 7.04 17.72
N GLY A 61 -0.16 7.32 18.36
CA GLY A 61 0.64 6.41 19.21
C GLY A 61 2.14 6.63 18.94
N SER A 62 2.99 7.03 19.89
CA SER A 62 3.05 6.70 21.31
C SER A 62 3.60 7.87 22.14
N ASP A 63 3.07 8.01 23.35
CA ASP A 63 3.66 8.49 24.60
C ASP A 63 4.95 9.31 24.52
N THR A 64 4.85 10.61 24.77
CA THR A 64 5.94 11.33 25.44
C THR A 64 5.69 11.20 26.94
N ASP A 65 6.47 10.36 27.61
CA ASP A 65 6.57 10.39 29.07
C ASP A 65 7.01 11.80 29.51
N GLU A 66 6.18 12.44 30.34
CA GLU A 66 6.52 13.65 31.08
C GLU A 66 7.41 13.32 32.29
N ILE A 67 8.37 14.23 32.55
CA ILE A 67 9.28 14.39 33.71
C ILE A 67 10.64 13.68 33.64
#